data_AF-A0A021VQ05-F1
#
_entry.id   AF-A0A021VQ05-F1
#
_cell.length_a   1.000
_cell.length_b   1.000
_cell.length_c   1.000
_cell.angle_alpha   90.00
_cell.angle_beta   90.00
_cell.angle_gamma   90.00
#
_symmetry.space_group_name_H-M   'P 1'
#
loop_
_entity.id
_entity.type
_entity.pdbx_description
1 polymer ?
#
loop_
_entity_poly.entity_id
_entity_poly.type
_entity_poly.pdbx_seq_one_letter_code
_entity_poly.pdbx_strand_id
1 'polypeptide(L)'
;MPKTRDWSAEERALWRNLWKSPQANEWDDSYIPAVAAYICHAVAVYDGSASAWQAQEMRHLGGQLGLTPAGMLALGWVVRHE
;
A
#
# COMPACT_ATOMS: atom_id res chain seq x y z
N MET A 1 2.67 7.96 9.61
CA MET A 1 3.57 6.80 9.78
C MET A 1 3.70 6.47 11.26
N PRO A 2 3.57 5.19 11.65
CA PRO A 2 3.87 4.74 13.01
C PRO A 2 5.27 5.14 13.47
N LYS A 3 5.39 5.63 14.71
CA LYS A 3 6.66 6.10 15.29
C LYS A 3 7.50 4.98 15.96
N THR A 4 7.03 3.74 15.90
CA THR A 4 7.62 2.59 16.61
C THR A 4 8.91 2.04 15.98
N ARG A 5 9.28 2.50 14.79
CA ARG A 5 10.52 2.15 14.11
C ARG A 5 11.07 3.32 13.30
N ASP A 6 12.34 3.24 12.97
CA ASP A 6 12.91 4.10 11.94
C ASP A 6 12.46 3.64 10.55
N TRP A 7 12.26 4.63 9.69
CA TRP A 7 11.84 4.42 8.31
C TRP A 7 12.90 4.98 7.37
N SER A 8 13.22 4.24 6.32
CA SER A 8 14.19 4.67 5.30
C SER A 8 13.67 5.87 4.50
N ALA A 9 14.53 6.50 3.69
CA ALA A 9 14.12 7.58 2.82
C ALA A 9 13.11 7.10 1.76
N GLU A 10 13.33 5.90 1.24
CA GLU A 10 12.51 5.21 0.23
C GLU A 10 11.13 4.87 0.80
N GLU A 11 11.06 4.32 2.01
CA GLU A 11 9.79 4.01 2.65
C GLU A 11 8.95 5.27 2.92
N ARG A 12 9.60 6.37 3.35
CA ARG A 12 8.93 7.66 3.53
C ARG A 12 8.44 8.23 2.21
N ALA A 13 9.20 8.04 1.12
CA ALA A 13 8.77 8.44 -0.21
C ALA A 13 7.55 7.63 -0.68
N LEU A 14 7.58 6.31 -0.51
CA LEU A 14 6.44 5.45 -0.84
C LEU A 14 5.21 5.80 -0.02
N TRP A 15 5.36 6.03 1.29
CA TRP A 15 4.27 6.52 2.14
C TRP A 15 3.64 7.80 1.56
N ARG A 16 4.45 8.81 1.27
CA ARG A 16 3.94 10.07 0.71
C ARG A 16 3.25 9.86 -0.63
N ASN A 17 3.77 8.99 -1.49
CA ASN A 17 3.18 8.72 -2.80
C ASN A 17 1.82 8.03 -2.66
N LEU A 18 1.70 7.04 -1.77
CA LEU A 18 0.44 6.35 -1.50
C LEU A 18 -0.63 7.32 -0.99
N TRP A 19 -0.31 8.14 0.02
CA TRP A 19 -1.24 9.14 0.57
C TRP A 19 -1.55 10.33 -0.35
N LYS A 20 -0.82 10.47 -1.48
CA LYS A 20 -1.13 11.44 -2.54
C LYS A 20 -1.89 10.82 -3.71
N SER A 21 -2.10 9.51 -3.71
CA SER A 21 -2.83 8.83 -4.77
C SER A 21 -4.33 9.16 -4.69
N PRO A 22 -5.08 9.09 -5.80
CA PRO A 22 -6.54 9.25 -5.76
C PRO A 22 -7.22 8.31 -4.77
N GLN A 23 -6.72 7.08 -4.64
CA GLN A 23 -7.23 6.07 -3.72
C GLN A 23 -7.16 6.51 -2.25
N ALA A 24 -6.19 7.36 -1.89
CA ALA A 24 -6.05 7.86 -0.52
C ALA A 24 -7.18 8.80 -0.08
N ASN A 25 -7.98 9.34 -1.01
CA ASN A 25 -9.17 10.13 -0.66
C ASN A 25 -10.24 9.27 0.05
N GLU A 26 -10.23 7.96 -0.20
CA GLU A 26 -11.16 7.00 0.43
C GLU A 26 -10.59 6.40 1.73
N TRP A 27 -9.36 6.77 2.10
CA TRP A 27 -8.72 6.29 3.32
C TRP A 27 -8.88 7.31 4.43
N ASP A 28 -9.23 6.84 5.62
CA ASP A 28 -9.12 7.58 6.87
C ASP A 28 -7.92 7.07 7.70
N ASP A 29 -7.78 7.59 8.92
CA ASP A 29 -6.68 7.21 9.82
C ASP A 29 -6.67 5.70 10.17
N SER A 30 -7.78 4.98 10.00
CA SER A 30 -7.83 3.53 10.25
C SER A 30 -6.99 2.73 9.25
N TYR A 31 -6.65 3.29 8.09
CA TYR A 31 -5.79 2.66 7.08
C TYR A 31 -4.30 2.80 7.37
N ILE A 32 -3.90 3.64 8.35
CA ILE A 32 -2.49 3.86 8.70
C ILE A 32 -1.72 2.54 8.95
N PRO A 33 -2.23 1.56 9.71
CA PRO A 33 -1.54 0.30 9.93
C PRO A 33 -1.41 -0.55 8.67
N ALA A 34 -2.47 -0.61 7.85
CA ALA A 34 -2.47 -1.40 6.61
C ALA A 34 -1.51 -0.83 5.56
N VAL A 35 -1.49 0.49 5.38
CA VAL A 35 -0.55 1.18 4.49
C VAL A 35 0.90 0.99 4.98
N ALA A 36 1.13 1.08 6.29
CA ALA A 36 2.44 0.83 6.88
C ALA A 36 2.93 -0.60 6.63
N ALA A 37 2.06 -1.60 6.85
CA ALA A 37 2.37 -3.01 6.60
C ALA A 37 2.67 -3.28 5.12
N TYR A 38 1.85 -2.72 4.22
CA TYR A 38 2.07 -2.82 2.77
C TYR A 38 3.46 -2.32 2.37
N ILE A 39 3.89 -1.16 2.89
CA ILE A 39 5.21 -0.60 2.60
C ILE A 39 6.34 -1.52 3.07
N CYS A 40 6.24 -2.07 4.29
CA CYS A 40 7.23 -3.01 4.81
C CYS A 40 7.40 -4.22 3.87
N HIS A 41 6.29 -4.78 3.41
CA HIS A 41 6.32 -5.93 2.50
C HIS A 41 6.78 -5.56 1.09
N ALA A 42 6.37 -4.39 0.58
CA ALA A 42 6.77 -3.90 -0.73
C ALA A 42 8.28 -3.65 -0.83
N VAL A 43 8.87 -3.02 0.19
CA VAL A 43 10.32 -2.79 0.21
C VAL A 43 11.09 -4.11 0.27
N ALA A 44 10.67 -5.06 1.11
CA ALA A 44 11.28 -6.39 1.15
C ALA A 44 11.19 -7.13 -0.20
N VAL A 45 10.12 -6.89 -0.97
CA VAL A 45 10.01 -7.46 -2.32
C VAL A 45 10.97 -6.77 -3.29
N TYR A 46 11.11 -5.45 -3.22
CA TYR A 46 11.98 -4.68 -4.10
C TYR A 46 13.48 -4.92 -3.85
N ASP A 47 13.86 -5.09 -2.59
CA ASP A 47 15.26 -5.36 -2.21
C ASP A 47 15.65 -6.85 -2.34
N GLY A 48 14.70 -7.72 -2.66
CA GLY A 48 14.92 -9.15 -2.85
C GLY A 48 15.06 -9.96 -1.55
N SER A 49 14.76 -9.36 -0.39
CA SER A 49 14.81 -10.03 0.91
C SER A 49 13.51 -10.72 1.32
N ALA A 50 12.41 -10.48 0.60
CA ALA A 50 11.10 -11.04 0.93
C ALA A 50 11.04 -12.56 0.79
N SER A 51 10.50 -13.20 1.83
CA SER A 51 9.94 -14.55 1.72
C SER A 51 8.71 -14.59 0.80
N ALA A 52 8.36 -15.79 0.32
CA ALA A 52 7.16 -16.01 -0.49
C ALA A 52 5.88 -15.53 0.23
N TRP A 53 5.81 -15.71 1.55
CA TRP A 53 4.70 -15.24 2.37
C TRP A 53 4.60 -13.71 2.40
N GLN A 54 5.72 -12.99 2.60
CA GLN A 54 5.72 -11.52 2.56
C GLN A 54 5.28 -10.99 1.19
N ALA A 55 5.72 -11.63 0.10
CA ALA A 55 5.29 -11.27 -1.24
C ALA A 55 3.80 -11.50 -1.47
N GLN A 56 3.23 -12.56 -0.88
CA GLN A 56 1.79 -12.83 -0.91
C GLN A 56 1.02 -11.78 -0.11
N GLU A 57 1.48 -11.44 1.09
CA GLU A 57 0.85 -10.44 1.95
C GLU A 57 0.85 -9.05 1.30
N MET A 58 1.95 -8.66 0.66
CA MET A 58 2.01 -7.43 -0.14
C MET A 58 0.89 -7.38 -1.20
N ARG A 59 0.70 -8.48 -1.96
CA ARG A 59 -0.33 -8.55 -3.00
C ARG A 59 -1.74 -8.49 -2.40
N HIS A 60 -1.94 -9.17 -1.27
CA HIS A 60 -3.23 -9.18 -0.57
C HIS A 60 -3.60 -7.78 -0.06
N LEU A 61 -2.69 -7.14 0.68
CA LEU A 61 -2.86 -5.76 1.14
C LEU A 61 -3.03 -4.78 -0.02
N GLY A 62 -2.27 -4.93 -1.10
CA GLY A 62 -2.43 -4.11 -2.30
C GLY A 62 -3.83 -4.21 -2.92
N GLY A 63 -4.46 -5.38 -2.85
CA GLY A 63 -5.85 -5.57 -3.22
C GLY A 63 -6.81 -4.84 -2.27
N GLN A 64 -6.68 -5.08 -0.96
CA GLN A 64 -7.55 -4.48 0.06
C GLN A 64 -7.45 -2.95 0.13
N LEU A 65 -6.26 -2.40 -0.10
CA LEU A 65 -6.02 -0.96 -0.13
C LEU A 65 -6.52 -0.29 -1.42
N GLY A 66 -7.01 -1.04 -2.41
CA GLY A 66 -7.42 -0.47 -3.70
C GLY A 66 -6.25 -0.01 -4.56
N LEU A 67 -5.06 -0.60 -4.41
CA LEU A 67 -3.86 -0.25 -5.18
C LEU A 67 -3.72 -1.07 -6.47
N THR A 68 -4.65 -1.99 -6.72
CA THR A 68 -4.71 -2.81 -7.93
C THR A 68 -6.05 -2.58 -8.63
N PRO A 69 -6.15 -2.74 -9.97
CA PRO A 69 -7.42 -2.60 -10.67
C PRO A 69 -8.54 -3.49 -10.12
N ALA A 70 -8.21 -4.72 -9.75
CA ALA A 70 -9.17 -5.65 -9.13
C ALA A 70 -9.63 -5.16 -7.75
N GLY A 71 -8.71 -4.64 -6.93
CA GLY A 71 -9.02 -4.04 -5.63
C GLY A 71 -9.89 -2.80 -5.75
N MET A 72 -9.55 -1.88 -6.67
CA MET A 72 -10.35 -0.70 -6.96
C MET A 72 -11.77 -1.07 -7.38
N LEU A 73 -11.93 -2.04 -8.29
CA LEU A 73 -13.25 -2.53 -8.70
C LEU A 73 -14.05 -3.10 -7.51
N ALA A 74 -13.40 -3.88 -6.65
CA ALA A 74 -14.04 -4.45 -5.46
C ALA A 74 -14.48 -3.37 -4.45
N LEU A 75 -13.79 -2.24 -4.40
CA LEU A 75 -14.15 -1.07 -3.60
C LEU A 75 -15.19 -0.16 -4.30
N GLY A 76 -15.72 -0.56 -5.46
CA GLY A 76 -16.76 0.17 -6.18
C GLY A 76 -16.26 1.32 -7.05
N TRP A 77 -14.96 1.39 -7.34
CA TRP A 77 -14.42 2.41 -8.24
C TRP A 77 -14.94 2.20 -9.67
N VAL A 78 -15.42 3.29 -10.27
CA VAL A 78 -15.82 3.32 -11.68
C VAL A 78 -14.74 4.05 -12.46
N VAL A 79 -13.90 3.29 -13.17
CA VAL A 79 -12.95 3.86 -14.14
C VAL A 79 -13.75 4.24 -15.38
N ARG A 80 -14.02 5.54 -15.55
CA ARG A 80 -14.60 6.04 -16.80
C ARG A 80 -13.48 6.25 -17.80
N HIS A 81 -13.63 5.69 -18.99
CA HIS A 81 -12.88 6.10 -20.16
C HIS A 81 -13.65 7.22 -20.83
N GLU A 82 -12.98 8.34 -21.10
CA GLU A 82 -13.49 9.40 -21.97
C GLU A 82 -13.53 8.92 -23.43
#